data_AF-A0A7V2U085-F1
#
_entry.id   AF-A0A7V2U085-F1
#
_cell.length_a   1.000
_cell.length_b   1.000
_cell.length_c   1.000
_cell.angle_alpha   90.00
_cell.angle_beta   90.00
_cell.angle_gamma   90.00
#
_symmetry.space_group_name_H-M   'P 1'
#
loop_
_entity.id
_entity.type
_entity.pdbx_description
1 polymer ?
#
loop_
_entity_poly.entity_id
_entity_poly.type
_entity_poly.pdbx_seq_one_letter_code
_entity_poly.pdbx_strand_id
1 'polypeptide(L)' 'MAHIRLRKFNTKEMYPEQNLDNDLCMAVRAGNIVFLRGQTGMDFDGKIKGVGDPAAQAETAMKNVKILLEEAGARLEHIC' A
#
# COMPACT_ATOMS: atom_id res chain seq x y z
N MET A 1 -22.10 3.75 6.00
CA MET A 1 -20.62 3.78 6.12
C MET A 1 -20.07 4.46 4.88
N ALA A 2 -19.34 5.59 5.00
CA ALA A 2 -18.98 6.41 3.84
C ALA A 2 -17.89 5.78 2.94
N HIS A 3 -16.92 5.07 3.52
CA HIS A 3 -15.83 4.40 2.80
C HIS A 3 -15.25 3.26 3.66
N ILE A 4 -14.48 2.36 3.04
CA ILE A 4 -13.78 1.24 3.70
C ILE A 4 -12.28 1.52 3.66
N ARG A 5 -11.61 1.43 4.81
CA ARG A 5 -10.14 1.56 4.95
C ARG A 5 -9.51 0.19 5.17
N LEU A 6 -8.56 -0.19 4.34
CA LEU A 6 -7.90 -1.49 4.33
C LEU A 6 -6.44 -1.37 4.78
N ARG A 7 -5.94 -2.39 5.49
CA ARG A 7 -4.59 -2.43 6.09
C ARG A 7 -4.24 -1.11 6.79
N LYS A 8 -5.00 -0.81 7.85
CA LYS A 8 -4.80 0.37 8.68
C LYS A 8 -3.52 0.20 9.49
N PHE A 9 -2.81 1.30 9.71
CA PHE A 9 -1.62 1.34 10.56
C PHE A 9 -1.46 2.76 11.12
N ASN A 10 -0.69 2.91 12.19
CA ASN A 10 -0.31 4.21 12.73
C ASN A 10 1.18 4.48 12.44
N THR A 11 1.52 5.72 12.10
CA THR A 11 2.90 6.11 11.78
C THR A 11 3.87 5.96 12.94
N LYS A 12 3.40 6.04 14.19
CA LYS A 12 4.24 5.86 15.38
C LYS A 12 4.81 4.45 15.47
N GLU A 13 4.04 3.46 15.03
CA GLU A 13 4.43 2.05 15.04
C GLU A 13 5.27 1.69 13.81
N MET A 14 4.88 2.21 12.64
CA MET A 14 5.53 1.85 11.37
C MET A 14 6.80 2.67 11.08
N TYR A 15 6.86 3.93 11.51
CA TYR A 15 7.94 4.90 11.27
C TYR A 15 8.31 5.63 12.58
N PRO A 16 8.77 4.91 13.62
CA PRO A 16 9.04 5.50 14.93
C PRO A 16 10.07 6.63 14.89
N GLU A 17 10.95 6.65 13.88
CA GLU A 17 11.97 7.67 13.66
C GLU A 17 11.42 9.03 13.23
N GLN A 18 10.18 9.09 12.72
CA GLN A 18 9.59 10.33 12.19
C GLN A 18 8.85 11.17 13.24
N ASN A 19 8.64 10.63 14.46
CA ASN A 19 7.88 11.26 15.54
C ASN A 19 6.49 11.79 15.09
N LEU A 20 5.80 10.99 14.28
CA LEU A 20 4.45 11.24 13.78
C LEU A 20 3.45 10.26 14.41
N ASP A 21 2.27 10.73 14.76
CA ASP A 21 1.18 9.91 15.34
C ASP A 21 -0.12 10.16 14.59
N ASN A 22 -0.25 9.53 13.42
CA ASN A 22 -1.44 9.64 12.59
C ASN A 22 -1.84 8.31 11.96
N ASP A 23 -3.14 8.05 11.99
CA ASP A 23 -3.75 6.82 11.47
C ASP A 23 -3.88 6.84 9.96
N LEU A 24 -3.14 5.95 9.29
CA LEU A 24 -3.13 5.77 7.85
C LEU A 24 -3.73 4.43 7.45
N CYS A 25 -3.86 4.21 6.15
CA CYS A 25 -4.25 2.93 5.56
C CYS A 25 -3.62 2.79 4.17
N MET A 26 -3.47 1.56 3.70
CA MET A 26 -2.83 1.30 2.41
C MET A 26 -3.78 1.46 1.22
N ALA A 27 -5.09 1.26 1.45
CA ALA A 27 -6.13 1.49 0.45
C ALA A 27 -7.43 2.00 1.08
N VAL A 28 -8.15 2.84 0.32
CA VAL A 28 -9.51 3.29 0.65
C VAL A 28 -10.44 2.94 -0.51
N ARG A 29 -11.52 2.22 -0.22
CA ARG A 29 -12.62 2.01 -1.17
C ARG A 29 -13.79 2.93 -0.83
N ALA A 30 -14.13 3.83 -1.75
CA ALA A 30 -15.29 4.71 -1.66
C ALA A 30 -16.23 4.39 -2.85
N GLY A 31 -17.25 3.57 -2.59
CA GLY A 31 -18.11 3.04 -3.65
C GLY A 31 -17.34 2.16 -4.65
N ASN A 32 -17.26 2.63 -5.90
CA ASN A 32 -16.54 1.98 -7.00
C ASN A 32 -15.14 2.57 -7.26
N ILE A 33 -14.68 3.52 -6.44
CA ILE A 33 -13.36 4.13 -6.57
C ILE A 33 -12.44 3.55 -5.48
N VAL A 34 -11.23 3.17 -5.88
CA VAL A 34 -10.17 2.73 -4.97
C VAL A 34 -9.05 3.77 -5.00
N PHE A 35 -8.75 4.35 -3.85
CA PHE A 35 -7.58 5.20 -3.64
C PHE A 35 -6.47 4.35 -3.04
N LEU A 36 -5.38 4.17 -3.78
CA LEU A 36 -4.25 3.36 -3.37
C LEU A 36 -3.11 4.26 -2.87
N ARG A 37 -2.51 3.92 -1.73
CA ARG A 37 -1.23 4.53 -1.32
C ARG A 37 -0.15 4.14 -2.34
N GLY A 38 0.78 5.05 -2.63
CA GLY A 38 1.97 4.74 -3.43
C GLY A 38 2.73 3.52 -2.88
N GLN A 39 3.13 2.63 -3.79
CA GLN A 39 3.88 1.42 -3.47
C GLN A 39 5.36 1.57 -3.87
N THR A 40 6.23 0.89 -3.12
CA THR A 40 7.69 0.89 -3.33
C THR A 40 8.22 -0.55 -3.30
N GLY A 41 9.54 -0.74 -3.40
CA GLY A 41 10.18 -2.06 -3.24
C GLY A 41 10.16 -2.64 -1.82
N MET A 42 9.46 -2.00 -0.87
CA MET A 42 9.23 -2.52 0.48
C MET A 42 8.04 -3.47 0.48
N ASP A 43 8.19 -4.68 1.03
CA ASP A 43 7.08 -5.62 1.23
C ASP A 43 6.19 -5.23 2.44
N PHE A 44 5.12 -5.99 2.67
CA PHE A 44 4.22 -5.75 3.80
C PHE A 44 4.80 -6.14 5.17
N ASP A 45 5.95 -6.80 5.21
CA ASP A 45 6.73 -7.05 6.43
C ASP A 45 7.73 -5.91 6.72
N GLY A 46 7.70 -4.83 5.93
CA GLY A 46 8.57 -3.67 6.10
C GLY A 46 9.99 -3.87 5.54
N LYS A 47 10.23 -4.91 4.74
CA LYS A 47 11.56 -5.24 4.21
C LYS A 47 11.70 -4.78 2.76
N ILE A 48 12.78 -4.04 2.50
CA ILE A 48 13.17 -3.68 1.12
C ILE A 48 13.65 -4.94 0.39
N LYS A 49 13.04 -5.25 -0.75
CA LYS A 49 13.48 -6.30 -1.68
C LYS A 49 14.35 -5.70 -2.77
N GLY A 50 15.32 -6.48 -3.28
CA GLY A 50 16.16 -6.05 -4.39
C GLY A 50 17.03 -4.83 -4.04
N VAL A 51 17.77 -4.87 -2.94
CA VAL A 51 18.72 -3.79 -2.59
C VAL A 51 19.77 -3.69 -3.70
N GLY A 52 19.86 -2.52 -4.34
CA GLY A 52 20.71 -2.28 -5.51
C GLY A 52 20.13 -2.75 -6.85
N ASP A 53 18.92 -3.32 -6.86
CA ASP A 53 18.22 -3.81 -8.04
C ASP A 53 16.88 -3.08 -8.23
N PRO A 54 16.84 -2.04 -9.10
CA PRO A 54 15.61 -1.28 -9.33
C PRO A 54 14.52 -2.11 -10.03
N ALA A 55 14.88 -3.13 -10.83
CA ALA A 55 13.91 -3.99 -11.48
C ALA A 55 13.19 -4.88 -10.46
N ALA A 56 13.93 -5.47 -9.53
CA ALA A 56 13.34 -6.24 -8.43
C ALA A 56 12.46 -5.36 -7.51
N GLN A 57 12.85 -4.11 -7.26
CA GLN A 57 12.03 -3.17 -6.48
C GLN A 57 10.72 -2.80 -7.20
N ALA A 58 10.77 -2.57 -8.51
CA ALA A 58 9.58 -2.32 -9.32
C ALA A 58 8.63 -3.53 -9.32
N GLU A 59 9.18 -4.74 -9.43
CA GLU A 59 8.40 -5.98 -9.33
C GLU A 59 7.70 -6.12 -7.97
N THR A 60 8.39 -5.83 -6.87
CA THR A 60 7.77 -5.83 -5.52
C THR A 60 6.69 -4.75 -5.40
N ALA A 61 6.93 -3.55 -5.92
CA ALA A 61 5.93 -2.48 -5.90
C ALA A 61 4.65 -2.91 -6.65
N MET A 62 4.77 -3.48 -7.85
CA MET A 62 3.64 -3.96 -8.63
C MET A 62 2.92 -5.14 -8.00
N LYS A 63 3.64 -6.05 -7.32
CA LYS A 63 3.03 -7.11 -6.51
C LYS A 63 2.17 -6.55 -5.39
N ASN A 64 2.67 -5.55 -4.68
CA ASN A 64 1.91 -4.89 -3.62
C ASN A 64 0.66 -4.18 -4.18
N VAL A 65 0.78 -3.48 -5.32
CA VAL A 65 -0.36 -2.85 -6.00
C VAL A 65 -1.45 -3.86 -6.28
N LYS A 66 -1.08 -5.00 -6.89
CA LYS A 66 -2.02 -6.08 -7.19
C LYS A 66 -2.75 -6.58 -5.93
N ILE A 67 -2.01 -6.92 -4.88
CA ILE A 67 -2.58 -7.43 -3.63
C ILE A 67 -3.57 -6.43 -3.02
N LEU A 68 -3.20 -5.15 -2.95
CA LEU A 68 -4.06 -4.12 -2.35
C LEU A 68 -5.32 -3.85 -3.19
N LEU A 69 -5.23 -3.91 -4.51
CA LEU A 69 -6.40 -3.81 -5.39
C LEU A 69 -7.33 -5.01 -5.17
N GLU A 70 -6.79 -6.22 -5.14
CA GLU A 70 -7.58 -7.45 -4.92
C GLU A 70 -8.28 -7.44 -3.56
N GLU A 71 -7.60 -6.99 -2.49
CA GLU A 71 -8.22 -6.80 -1.16
C GLU A 71 -9.34 -5.76 -1.16
N ALA A 72 -9.25 -4.75 -2.03
CA ALA A 72 -10.32 -3.78 -2.23
C ALA A 72 -11.45 -4.30 -3.14
N GLY A 73 -11.32 -5.48 -3.73
CA GLY A 73 -12.24 -6.05 -4.70
C GLY A 73 -12.10 -5.46 -6.11
N ALA A 74 -10.93 -4.95 -6.45
CA ALA A 74 -10.54 -4.44 -7.77
C ALA A 74 -9.45 -5.33 -8.40
N ARG A 75 -9.01 -4.98 -9.60
CA ARG A 75 -7.92 -5.66 -10.33
C ARG A 75 -7.11 -4.64 -11.15
N LEU A 76 -5.93 -5.05 -11.64
CA LEU A 76 -5.00 -4.16 -12.35
C LEU A 76 -5.64 -3.46 -13.56
N GLU A 77 -6.57 -4.14 -14.24
CA GLU A 77 -7.28 -3.61 -15.41
C GLU A 77 -8.24 -2.46 -15.07
N HIS A 78 -8.44 -2.14 -13.79
CA HIS A 78 -9.26 -1.01 -13.33
C HIS A 78 -8.48 0.28 -13.13
N ILE A 79 -7.14 0.27 -13.26
CA ILE A 79 -6.32 1.48 -13.10
C ILE A 79 -6.59 2.43 -14.28
N CYS A 80 -6.77 3.72 -13.98
CA CYS A 80 -7.05 4.78 -14.95
C CYS A 80 -6.05 5.94 -14.84
#